data_AF-A0A3D2LE32-F1
#
_entry.id   AF-A0A3D2LE32-F1
#
_cell.length_a   1.000
_cell.length_b   1.000
_cell.length_c   1.000
_cell.angle_alpha   90.00
_cell.angle_beta   90.00
_cell.angle_gamma   90.00
#
_symmetry.space_group_name_H-M   'P 1'
#
loop_
_entity.id
_entity.type
_entity.pdbx_description
1 polymer ?
#
loop_
_entity_poly.entity_id
_entity_poly.type
_entity_poly.pdbx_seq_one_letter_code
_entity_poly.pdbx_strand_id
1 'polypeptide(L)'
;SLSDRLDLVEAGEDALIAARKAEASARADWHQAAGKLSDARQAAASQLEKAIARELKPLKLGRSVIRVAITPLAEGEGGPNGIDWVEFDAETNPGA
;
A
#
# COMPACT_ATOMS: atom_id res chain seq x y z
N SER A 1 25.70 17.49 -40.11
CA SER A 1 25.11 17.08 -41.39
C SER A 1 23.63 16.74 -41.18
N LEU A 2 22.87 16.42 -42.24
CA LEU A 2 21.51 15.88 -42.07
C LEU A 2 21.54 14.50 -41.39
N SER A 3 22.60 13.72 -41.63
CA SER A 3 22.84 12.42 -41.00
C SER A 3 23.05 12.55 -39.49
N ASP A 4 23.88 13.49 -39.03
CA ASP A 4 24.11 13.69 -37.59
C ASP A 4 22.81 14.08 -36.85
N ARG A 5 21.90 14.78 -37.54
CA ARG A 5 20.58 15.13 -37.00
C ARG A 5 19.64 13.92 -36.94
N LEU A 6 19.73 13.00 -37.89
CA LEU A 6 18.96 11.75 -37.89
C LEU A 6 19.44 10.82 -36.76
N ASP A 7 20.77 10.65 -36.62
CA ASP A 7 21.36 9.84 -35.55
C ASP A 7 20.94 10.32 -34.14
N LEU A 8 20.86 11.65 -33.95
CA LEU A 8 20.36 12.27 -32.71
C LEU A 8 18.88 11.97 -32.42
N VAL A 9 18.05 11.90 -33.46
CA VAL A 9 16.62 11.57 -33.33
C VAL A 9 16.45 10.08 -33.02
N GLU A 10 17.14 9.21 -33.77
CA GLU A 10 17.08 7.75 -33.55
C GLU A 10 17.58 7.38 -32.15
N ALA A 11 18.69 7.97 -31.69
CA ALA A 11 19.17 7.77 -30.32
C ALA A 11 18.18 8.27 -29.26
N GLY A 12 17.44 9.34 -29.55
CA GLY A 12 16.37 9.85 -28.69
C GLY A 12 15.16 8.92 -28.63
N GLU A 13 14.79 8.30 -29.75
CA GLU A 13 13.71 7.31 -29.83
C GLU A 13 14.06 6.04 -29.04
N ASP A 14 15.29 5.53 -29.18
CA ASP A 14 15.77 4.37 -28.42
C ASP A 14 15.78 4.64 -26.91
N ALA A 15 16.26 5.81 -26.50
CA ALA A 15 16.26 6.22 -25.10
C ALA A 15 14.83 6.33 -24.54
N LEU A 16 13.87 6.83 -25.33
CA LEU A 16 12.47 6.92 -24.93
C LEU A 16 11.82 5.54 -24.78
N ILE A 17 12.10 4.61 -25.70
CA ILE A 17 11.62 3.22 -25.62
C ILE A 17 12.16 2.54 -24.35
N ALA A 18 13.46 2.71 -24.07
CA ALA A 18 14.09 2.16 -22.87
C ALA A 18 13.48 2.75 -21.59
N ALA A 19 13.27 4.07 -21.54
CA ALA A 19 12.67 4.75 -20.40
C ALA A 19 11.24 4.26 -20.12
N ARG A 20 10.40 4.11 -21.17
CA ARG A 20 9.03 3.58 -21.04
C ARG A 20 9.02 2.14 -20.52
N LYS A 21 9.95 1.31 -20.99
CA LYS A 21 10.08 -0.07 -20.51
C LYS A 21 10.49 -0.12 -19.04
N ALA A 22 11.45 0.72 -18.64
CA ALA A 22 11.89 0.82 -17.26
C ALA A 22 10.76 1.33 -16.34
N GLU A 23 10.01 2.33 -16.77
CA GLU A 23 8.85 2.85 -16.06
C GLU A 23 7.79 1.76 -15.85
N ALA A 24 7.44 1.02 -16.91
CA ALA A 24 6.46 -0.05 -16.84
C ALA A 24 6.89 -1.17 -15.88
N SER A 25 8.18 -1.56 -15.92
CA SER A 25 8.75 -2.56 -15.01
C SER A 25 8.69 -2.08 -13.56
N ALA A 26 9.17 -0.87 -13.28
CA ALA A 26 9.17 -0.30 -11.94
C ALA A 26 7.75 -0.15 -11.37
N ARG A 27 6.79 0.23 -12.21
CA ARG A 27 5.37 0.30 -11.86
C ARG A 27 4.83 -1.08 -11.46
N ALA A 28 5.11 -2.11 -12.25
CA ALA A 28 4.68 -3.48 -11.94
C ALA A 28 5.29 -4.00 -10.63
N ASP A 29 6.59 -3.79 -10.44
CA ASP A 29 7.31 -4.20 -9.23
C ASP A 29 6.76 -3.49 -7.99
N TRP A 30 6.48 -2.18 -8.11
CA TRP A 30 5.86 -1.40 -7.04
C TRP A 30 4.46 -1.92 -6.69
N HIS A 31 3.59 -2.17 -7.68
CA HIS A 31 2.26 -2.74 -7.43
C HIS A 31 2.33 -4.10 -6.75
N GLN A 32 3.27 -4.96 -7.16
CA GLN A 32 3.47 -6.25 -6.50
C GLN A 32 3.91 -6.10 -5.04
N ALA A 33 4.85 -5.19 -4.77
CA ALA A 33 5.32 -4.91 -3.42
C ALA A 33 4.21 -4.31 -2.54
N ALA A 34 3.43 -3.37 -3.09
CA ALA A 34 2.32 -2.73 -2.40
C ALA A 34 1.20 -3.74 -2.06
N GLY A 35 0.89 -4.68 -2.97
CA GLY A 35 -0.04 -5.77 -2.69
C GLY A 35 0.42 -6.66 -1.54
N LYS A 36 1.70 -7.10 -1.56
CA LYS A 36 2.28 -7.88 -0.45
C LYS A 36 2.22 -7.14 0.88
N LEU A 37 2.44 -5.83 0.87
CA LEU A 37 2.34 -4.98 2.07
C LEU A 37 0.89 -4.94 2.60
N SER A 38 -0.10 -4.80 1.71
CA SER A 38 -1.52 -4.79 2.09
C SER A 38 -1.93 -6.13 2.72
N ASP A 39 -1.55 -7.25 2.11
CA ASP A 39 -1.82 -8.60 2.65
C ASP A 39 -1.20 -8.77 4.05
N ALA A 40 0.06 -8.33 4.21
CA ALA A 40 0.75 -8.38 5.49
C ALA A 40 0.06 -7.51 6.56
N ARG A 41 -0.42 -6.32 6.19
CA ARG A 41 -1.18 -5.43 7.08
C ARG A 41 -2.48 -6.07 7.56
N GLN A 42 -3.23 -6.69 6.65
CA GLN A 42 -4.49 -7.36 7.00
C GLN A 42 -4.27 -8.54 7.96
N ALA A 43 -3.22 -9.34 7.71
CA ALA A 43 -2.84 -10.42 8.63
C ALA A 43 -2.42 -9.89 10.01
N ALA A 44 -1.62 -8.82 10.05
CA ALA A 44 -1.17 -8.20 11.29
C ALA A 44 -2.33 -7.55 12.07
N ALA A 45 -3.25 -6.87 11.38
CA ALA A 45 -4.46 -6.30 11.96
C ALA A 45 -5.26 -7.36 12.72
N SER A 46 -5.59 -8.49 12.09
CA SER A 46 -6.32 -9.57 12.74
C SER A 46 -5.59 -10.15 13.97
N GLN A 47 -4.26 -10.27 13.90
CA GLN A 47 -3.46 -10.76 15.02
C GLN A 47 -3.47 -9.77 16.19
N LEU A 48 -3.33 -8.48 15.89
CA LEU A 48 -3.31 -7.41 16.89
C LEU A 48 -4.66 -7.28 17.59
N GLU A 49 -5.77 -7.25 16.85
CA GLU A 49 -7.13 -7.20 17.41
C GLU A 49 -7.38 -8.37 18.38
N LYS A 50 -7.00 -9.59 18.00
CA LYS A 50 -7.12 -10.79 18.86
C LYS A 50 -6.26 -10.70 20.11
N ALA A 51 -5.02 -10.21 19.96
CA ALA A 51 -4.12 -10.03 21.09
C ALA A 51 -4.68 -9.01 22.08
N ILE A 52 -5.14 -7.85 21.59
CA ILE A 52 -5.73 -6.80 22.41
C ILE A 52 -7.00 -7.32 23.12
N ALA A 53 -7.91 -7.97 22.41
CA ALA A 53 -9.14 -8.51 23.00
C ALA A 53 -8.86 -9.50 24.14
N ARG A 54 -7.80 -10.32 24.02
CA ARG A 54 -7.35 -11.23 25.08
C ARG A 54 -6.90 -10.47 26.32
N GLU A 55 -6.15 -9.38 26.16
CA GLU A 55 -5.68 -8.55 27.29
C GLU A 55 -6.80 -7.72 27.93
N LEU A 56 -7.82 -7.30 27.18
CA LEU A 56 -8.94 -6.52 27.72
C LEU A 56 -9.90 -7.35 28.58
N LYS A 57 -10.03 -8.65 28.29
CA LYS A 57 -10.92 -9.56 29.03
C LYS A 57 -10.64 -9.61 30.55
N PRO A 58 -9.41 -9.84 31.05
CA PRO A 58 -9.14 -9.87 32.49
C PRO A 58 -9.33 -8.51 33.18
N LEU A 59 -9.28 -7.40 32.43
CA LEU A 59 -9.49 -6.05 32.95
C LEU A 59 -10.97 -5.66 33.11
N LYS A 60 -11.90 -6.59 32.86
CA LYS A 60 -13.36 -6.33 32.78
C LYS A 60 -13.74 -5.30 31.70
N LEU A 61 -12.86 -5.10 30.71
CA LEU A 61 -13.07 -4.25 29.53
C LEU A 61 -13.41 -5.06 28.28
N GLY A 62 -13.80 -6.32 28.42
CA GLY A 62 -14.07 -7.22 27.28
C GLY A 62 -15.24 -6.79 26.38
N ARG A 63 -15.99 -5.74 26.75
CA ARG A 63 -16.93 -5.08 25.85
C ARG A 63 -16.20 -4.17 24.88
N SER A 64 -15.14 -3.48 25.31
CA SER A 64 -14.40 -2.56 24.45
C SER A 64 -13.77 -3.29 23.27
N VAL A 65 -13.90 -2.73 22.08
CA VAL A 65 -13.39 -3.30 20.82
C VAL A 65 -12.34 -2.37 20.26
N ILE A 66 -11.17 -2.92 19.93
CA ILE A 66 -10.20 -2.25 19.06
C ILE A 66 -10.32 -2.89 17.68
N ARG A 67 -10.42 -2.06 16.65
CA ARG A 67 -10.43 -2.47 15.24
C ARG A 67 -9.30 -1.78 14.51
N VAL A 68 -8.64 -2.50 13.59
CA VAL A 68 -7.67 -1.93 12.67
C VAL A 68 -8.24 -2.02 11.27
N ALA A 69 -8.76 -0.90 10.76
CA ALA A 69 -9.34 -0.83 9.43
C ALA A 69 -8.24 -0.59 8.39
N ILE A 70 -8.19 -1.45 7.38
CA ILE A 70 -7.28 -1.35 6.23
C ILE A 70 -8.17 -1.13 5.00
N THR A 71 -8.14 0.07 4.46
CA THR A 71 -8.99 0.47 3.32
C THR A 71 -8.09 0.84 2.13
N PRO A 72 -8.34 0.31 0.92
CA PRO A 72 -7.58 0.73 -0.26
C PRO A 72 -7.73 2.23 -0.50
N LEU A 73 -6.62 2.90 -0.80
CA LEU A 73 -6.61 4.27 -1.30
C LEU A 73 -7.24 4.35 -2.69
N ALA A 74 -7.67 5.55 -3.11
CA ALA A 74 -8.16 5.72 -4.46
C ALA A 74 -7.04 5.48 -5.49
N GLU A 75 -7.43 5.13 -6.72
CA GLU A 75 -6.48 4.89 -7.80
C GLU A 75 -5.58 6.13 -8.02
N GLY A 76 -4.27 5.92 -8.04
CA GLY A 76 -3.29 7.00 -8.20
C GLY A 76 -2.89 7.72 -6.91
N GLU A 77 -3.54 7.47 -5.78
CA GLU A 77 -3.16 8.04 -4.47
C GLU A 77 -2.10 7.22 -3.73
N GLY A 78 -1.82 6.01 -4.20
CA GLY A 78 -0.78 5.15 -3.65
C GLY A 78 0.61 5.79 -3.75
N GLY A 79 1.47 5.51 -2.76
CA GLY A 79 2.80 6.11 -2.68
C GLY A 79 3.84 5.20 -2.02
N PRO A 80 4.92 5.78 -1.47
CA PRO A 80 5.97 5.02 -0.79
C PRO A 80 5.45 4.17 0.39
N ASN A 81 4.33 4.58 0.99
CA ASN A 81 3.68 3.87 2.10
C ASN A 81 2.69 2.78 1.64
N GLY A 82 2.63 2.48 0.34
CA GLY A 82 1.74 1.48 -0.24
C GLY A 82 0.40 2.06 -0.69
N ILE A 83 -0.61 1.19 -0.68
CA ILE A 83 -1.92 1.43 -1.31
C ILE A 83 -3.09 1.40 -0.30
N ASP A 84 -2.79 1.42 1.00
CA ASP A 84 -3.82 1.35 2.04
C ASP A 84 -3.80 2.60 2.92
N TRP A 85 -5.00 3.05 3.26
CA TRP A 85 -5.30 3.87 4.42
C TRP A 85 -5.47 2.94 5.63
N VAL A 86 -4.83 3.27 6.75
CA VAL A 86 -4.83 2.45 7.97
C VAL A 86 -5.35 3.26 9.14
N GLU A 87 -6.44 2.79 9.76
CA GLU A 87 -7.09 3.43 10.91
C GLU A 87 -7.18 2.48 12.10
N PHE A 88 -7.08 3.04 13.30
CA PHE A 88 -7.21 2.32 14.56
C PHE A 88 -8.42 2.88 15.31
N ASP A 89 -9.50 2.12 15.36
CA ASP A 89 -10.72 2.50 16.04
C ASP A 89 -10.79 1.86 17.43
N ALA A 90 -11.23 2.65 18.41
CA ALA A 90 -11.44 2.20 19.77
C ALA A 90 -12.88 2.46 20.22
N GLU A 91 -13.70 1.42 20.27
CA GLU A 91 -15.04 1.46 20.85
C GLU A 91 -14.95 1.13 22.34
N THR A 92 -15.01 2.14 23.19
CA THR A 92 -14.85 1.96 24.65
C THR A 92 -16.16 1.63 25.36
N ASN A 93 -17.32 1.93 24.77
CA ASN A 93 -18.64 1.66 25.34
C ASN A 93 -19.64 1.17 24.26
N PRO A 94 -19.53 -0.10 23.82
CA PRO A 94 -20.39 -0.60 22.75
C PRO A 94 -21.83 -0.78 23.23
N GLY A 95 -22.76 -0.16 22.50
CA GLY A 95 -24.20 -0.26 22.71
C GLY A 95 -24.83 0.84 23.57
N ALA A 96 -24.26 2.05 23.61
CA ALA A 96 -25.00 3.25 24.02
C ALA A 96 -25.93 3.75 22.92
#